data_AF-A0A1H3NSS7-F1
#
_entry.id   AF-A0A1H3NSS7-F1
#
_cell.length_a   1.000
_cell.length_b   1.000
_cell.length_c   1.000
_cell.angle_alpha   90.00
_cell.angle_beta   90.00
_cell.angle_gamma   90.00
#
_symmetry.space_group_name_H-M   'P 1'
#
loop_
_entity.id
_entity.type
_entity.pdbx_description
1 polymer ?
#
loop_
_entity_poly.entity_id
_entity_poly.type
_entity_poly.pdbx_seq_one_letter_code
_entity_poly.pdbx_strand_id
1 'polypeptide(L)'
;MDYYLLSDDGVLVEEFVRAPDQSTVALRGAVWRRADARWAAASGLALRADPESLARLTPTDREGAETAYRRLGGGSLPDEAALRSVAGHEPLPIAAPLRLGPVEAPDGFHERRVYRVLFAKDLDAAPGTSHSRRIGDDLVRWTLRRVGGIAWGLDVTVLLATDADDIVGPVLRELTDTARRQGLVPVTTERFT
;
A
#
# COMPACT_ATOMS: atom_id res chain seq x y z
N MET A 1 -8.73 5.56 0.34
CA MET A 1 -7.40 6.20 0.16
C MET A 1 -6.55 5.92 1.41
N ASP A 2 -5.23 6.05 1.31
CA ASP A 2 -4.30 5.91 2.42
C ASP A 2 -3.99 7.29 3.02
N TYR A 3 -3.99 7.39 4.35
CA TYR A 3 -3.79 8.63 5.08
C TYR A 3 -2.50 8.58 5.90
N TYR A 4 -1.78 9.71 5.93
CA TYR A 4 -0.56 9.88 6.69
C TYR A 4 -0.52 11.24 7.36
N LEU A 5 0.00 11.28 8.58
CA LEU A 5 0.37 12.51 9.26
C LEU A 5 1.81 12.88 8.89
N LEU A 6 2.04 14.16 8.62
CA LEU A 6 3.38 14.74 8.42
C LEU A 6 3.83 15.39 9.72
N SER A 7 4.08 14.56 10.75
CA SER A 7 4.25 15.04 12.14
C SER A 7 3.14 16.04 12.51
N ASP A 8 3.50 17.24 13.00
CA ASP A 8 2.56 18.29 13.39
C ASP A 8 2.34 19.37 12.30
N ASP A 9 2.75 19.10 11.05
CA ASP A 9 2.77 20.08 9.97
C ASP A 9 1.66 19.87 8.92
N GLY A 10 1.11 18.66 8.81
CA GLY A 10 0.11 18.41 7.77
C GLY A 10 -0.42 16.99 7.66
N VAL A 11 -1.24 16.81 6.63
CA VAL A 11 -1.86 15.53 6.26
C VAL A 11 -1.55 15.24 4.80
N LEU A 12 -1.07 14.03 4.53
CA LEU A 12 -0.89 13.49 3.19
C LEU A 12 -1.94 12.41 2.95
N VAL A 13 -2.56 12.44 1.77
CA VAL A 13 -3.50 11.42 1.31
C VAL A 13 -2.99 10.85 0.01
N GLU A 14 -2.98 9.52 -0.09
CA GLU A 14 -2.50 8.81 -1.25
C GLU A 14 -3.48 7.76 -1.76
N GLU A 15 -3.42 7.45 -3.04
CA GLU A 15 -4.17 6.37 -3.66
C GLU A 15 -3.28 5.65 -4.68
N PHE A 16 -3.02 4.37 -4.43
CA PHE A 16 -2.35 3.50 -5.39
C PHE A 16 -3.30 3.18 -6.53
N VAL A 17 -2.93 3.55 -7.75
CA VAL A 17 -3.64 3.17 -8.96
C VAL A 17 -3.18 1.76 -9.35
N ARG A 18 -4.13 0.84 -9.49
CA ARG A 18 -3.89 -0.57 -9.79
C ARG A 18 -4.24 -0.90 -11.23
N ALA A 19 -3.44 -1.74 -11.88
CA ALA A 19 -3.84 -2.45 -13.09
C ALA A 19 -4.87 -3.56 -12.75
N PRO A 20 -5.54 -4.17 -13.75
CA PRO A 20 -6.48 -5.26 -13.52
C PRO A 20 -5.87 -6.42 -12.73
N ASP A 21 -4.58 -6.69 -12.93
CA ASP A 21 -3.85 -7.76 -12.25
C ASP A 21 -3.43 -7.42 -10.81
N GLN A 22 -3.83 -6.26 -10.29
CA GLN A 22 -3.50 -5.71 -8.96
C GLN A 22 -2.06 -5.20 -8.78
N SER A 23 -1.25 -5.12 -9.84
CA SER A 23 0.03 -4.42 -9.79
C SER A 23 -0.18 -2.90 -9.72
N THR A 24 0.78 -2.17 -9.13
CA THR A 24 0.75 -0.70 -9.09
C THR A 24 1.22 -0.13 -10.41
N VAL A 25 0.47 0.81 -10.95
CA VAL A 25 0.85 1.53 -12.17
C VAL A 25 1.07 3.02 -11.93
N ALA A 26 0.54 3.57 -10.83
CA ALA A 26 0.76 4.95 -10.44
C ALA A 26 0.43 5.18 -8.97
N LEU A 27 0.86 6.33 -8.47
CA LEU A 27 0.47 6.88 -7.18
C LEU A 27 -0.26 8.21 -7.41
N ARG A 28 -1.40 8.41 -6.75
CA ARG A 28 -2.03 9.72 -6.64
C ARG A 28 -1.80 10.27 -5.26
N GLY A 29 -1.42 11.55 -5.15
CA GLY A 29 -1.12 12.17 -3.87
C GLY A 29 -1.65 13.60 -3.75
N ALA A 30 -2.26 13.89 -2.61
CA ALA A 30 -2.66 15.23 -2.21
C ALA A 30 -2.14 15.53 -0.81
N VAL A 31 -1.57 16.71 -0.60
CA VAL A 31 -1.04 17.14 0.69
C VAL A 31 -1.72 18.43 1.13
N TRP A 32 -1.99 18.53 2.41
CA TRP A 32 -2.32 19.78 3.07
C TRP A 32 -1.27 20.06 4.13
N ARG A 33 -0.74 21.28 4.13
CA ARG A 33 0.18 21.77 5.17
C ARG A 33 -0.40 22.99 5.85
N ARG A 34 -0.08 23.14 7.14
CA ARG A 34 -0.54 24.28 7.95
C ARG A 34 -0.06 25.61 7.37
N ALA A 35 1.18 25.66 6.86
CA ALA A 35 1.76 26.86 6.27
C ALA A 35 1.01 27.34 5.01
N ASP A 36 0.52 26.39 4.20
CA ASP A 36 -0.14 26.69 2.93
C ASP A 36 -1.66 26.88 3.09
N ALA A 37 -2.24 26.29 4.14
CA ALA A 37 -3.67 26.28 4.45
C ALA A 37 -4.58 25.83 3.29
N ARG A 38 -4.03 25.07 2.32
CA ARG A 38 -4.75 24.55 1.16
C ARG A 38 -4.25 23.17 0.76
N TRP A 39 -5.13 22.39 0.12
CA TRP A 39 -4.73 21.14 -0.51
C TRP A 39 -3.98 21.42 -1.81
N ALA A 40 -2.92 20.65 -2.04
CA ALA A 40 -2.13 20.70 -3.26
C ALA A 40 -1.76 19.29 -3.72
N ALA A 41 -1.52 19.14 -5.02
CA ALA A 41 -0.95 17.92 -5.58
C ALA A 41 0.41 17.62 -4.93
N ALA A 42 0.67 16.35 -4.64
CA ALA A 42 1.93 15.89 -4.05
C ALA A 42 2.39 14.55 -4.61
N SER A 43 3.70 14.35 -4.61
CA SER A 43 4.34 13.03 -4.76
C SER A 43 4.81 12.57 -3.40
N GLY A 44 4.27 11.46 -2.89
CA GLY A 44 4.84 10.83 -1.69
C GLY A 44 5.95 9.83 -1.98
N LEU A 45 6.29 9.57 -3.26
CA LEU A 45 7.53 8.85 -3.59
C LEU A 45 8.76 9.68 -3.19
N ALA A 46 8.73 10.99 -3.46
CA ALA A 46 9.78 11.91 -3.01
C ALA A 46 9.96 11.89 -1.48
N LEU A 47 8.85 11.82 -0.72
CA LEU A 47 8.89 11.72 0.74
C LEU A 47 9.49 10.39 1.24
N ARG A 48 9.36 9.31 0.47
CA ARG A 48 9.93 7.99 0.78
C ARG A 48 11.41 7.90 0.42
N ALA A 49 11.89 8.72 -0.52
CA ALA A 49 13.29 8.76 -0.93
C ALA A 49 14.20 9.50 0.07
N ASP A 50 13.63 10.43 0.84
CA ASP A 50 14.34 11.15 1.91
C ASP A 50 14.07 10.51 3.29
N PRO A 51 15.09 9.95 3.98
CA PRO A 51 14.92 9.30 5.27
C PRO A 51 14.31 10.18 6.36
N GLU A 52 14.62 11.48 6.37
CA GLU A 52 14.08 12.41 7.36
C GLU A 52 12.58 12.65 7.14
N SER A 53 12.16 12.83 5.88
CA SER A 53 10.75 12.94 5.52
C SER A 53 9.98 11.65 5.80
N LEU A 54 10.58 10.49 5.50
CA LEU A 54 10.00 9.19 5.81
C LEU A 54 9.84 8.98 7.32
N ALA A 55 10.78 9.44 8.14
CA ALA A 55 10.68 9.38 9.59
C ALA A 55 9.45 10.13 10.12
N ARG A 56 9.10 11.27 9.51
CA ARG A 56 7.94 12.12 9.86
C ARG A 56 6.58 11.54 9.44
N LEU A 57 6.56 10.68 8.43
CA LEU A 57 5.35 10.04 7.92
C LEU A 57 4.78 9.01 8.91
N THR A 58 3.60 9.26 9.44
CA THR A 58 2.90 8.30 10.33
C THR A 58 1.62 7.82 9.66
N PRO A 59 1.50 6.54 9.29
CA PRO A 59 0.25 6.00 8.78
C PRO A 59 -0.89 6.20 9.77
N THR A 60 -2.06 6.57 9.26
CA THR A 60 -3.28 6.71 10.05
C THR A 60 -4.49 6.29 9.22
N ASP A 61 -5.63 6.20 9.87
CA ASP A 61 -6.93 6.06 9.20
C ASP A 61 -7.53 7.43 8.89
N ARG A 62 -8.70 7.43 8.24
CA ARG A 62 -9.38 8.67 7.85
C ARG A 62 -9.79 9.50 9.06
N GLU A 63 -10.22 8.87 10.15
CA GLU A 63 -10.67 9.56 11.36
C GLU A 63 -9.52 10.26 12.08
N GLY A 64 -8.37 9.58 12.19
CA GLY A 64 -7.14 10.14 12.72
C GLY A 64 -6.63 11.31 11.88
N ALA A 65 -6.67 11.17 10.54
CA ALA A 65 -6.35 12.25 9.62
C ALA A 65 -7.29 13.45 9.77
N GLU A 66 -8.60 13.24 9.88
CA GLU A 66 -9.59 14.30 10.08
C GLU A 66 -9.39 15.01 11.44
N THR A 67 -9.07 14.25 12.48
CA THR A 67 -8.77 14.80 13.80
C THR A 67 -7.52 15.68 13.76
N ALA A 68 -6.45 15.23 13.12
CA ALA A 68 -5.24 16.02 12.94
C ALA A 68 -5.50 17.27 12.09
N TYR A 69 -6.17 17.10 10.95
CA TYR A 69 -6.54 18.19 10.04
C TYR A 69 -7.32 19.31 10.76
N ARG A 70 -8.33 18.95 11.57
CA ARG A 70 -9.07 19.91 12.40
C ARG A 70 -8.18 20.63 13.41
N ARG A 71 -7.32 19.89 14.13
CA ARG A 71 -6.38 20.47 15.10
C ARG A 71 -5.39 21.45 14.48
N LEU A 72 -5.01 21.21 13.22
CA LEU A 72 -4.09 22.06 12.47
C LEU A 72 -4.79 23.28 11.83
N GLY A 73 -6.11 23.38 11.89
CA GLY A 73 -6.90 24.51 11.38
C GLY A 73 -7.53 24.31 10.00
N GLY A 74 -7.51 23.09 9.46
CA GLY A 74 -8.06 22.78 8.14
C GLY A 74 -9.60 22.72 8.06
N GLY A 75 -10.30 22.66 9.19
CA GLY A 75 -11.76 22.47 9.21
C GLY A 75 -12.15 21.01 8.96
N SER A 76 -13.23 20.75 8.21
CA SER A 76 -13.70 19.38 7.94
C SER A 76 -12.92 18.75 6.81
N LEU A 77 -12.46 17.51 6.98
CA LEU A 77 -11.67 16.82 5.97
C LEU A 77 -12.51 16.63 4.69
N PRO A 78 -12.02 17.04 3.49
CA PRO A 78 -12.76 16.83 2.25
C PRO A 78 -13.07 15.36 1.99
N ASP A 79 -14.15 15.09 1.27
CA ASP A 79 -14.45 13.73 0.82
C ASP A 79 -13.37 13.22 -0.16
N GLU A 80 -13.33 11.89 -0.36
CA GLU A 80 -12.32 11.30 -1.23
C GLU A 80 -12.45 11.73 -2.70
N ALA A 81 -13.63 12.15 -3.17
CA ALA A 81 -13.79 12.62 -4.54
C ALA A 81 -13.13 13.99 -4.74
N ALA A 82 -13.31 14.91 -3.79
CA ALA A 82 -12.63 16.20 -3.75
C ALA A 82 -11.11 16.02 -3.63
N LEU A 83 -10.64 15.13 -2.76
CA LEU A 83 -9.20 14.83 -2.63
C LEU A 83 -8.61 14.27 -3.92
N ARG A 84 -9.32 13.38 -4.63
CA ARG A 84 -8.89 12.88 -5.94
C ARG A 84 -8.80 13.98 -7.01
N SER A 85 -9.66 14.99 -6.94
CA SER A 85 -9.68 16.09 -7.92
C SER A 85 -8.43 16.98 -7.87
N VAL A 86 -7.79 17.09 -6.70
CA VAL A 86 -6.56 17.87 -6.50
C VAL A 86 -5.30 17.01 -6.46
N ALA A 87 -5.44 15.69 -6.42
CA ALA A 87 -4.31 14.77 -6.31
C ALA A 87 -3.46 14.77 -7.59
N GLY A 88 -2.15 14.96 -7.42
CA GLY A 88 -1.18 14.79 -8.50
C GLY A 88 -1.10 13.32 -8.90
N HIS A 89 -0.96 13.04 -10.19
CA HIS A 89 -0.76 11.69 -10.71
C HIS A 89 0.70 11.48 -11.06
N GLU A 90 1.32 10.48 -10.42
CA GLU A 90 2.71 10.09 -10.68
C GLU A 90 2.75 8.65 -11.20
N PRO A 91 3.10 8.43 -12.47
CA PRO A 91 3.21 7.08 -13.02
C PRO A 91 4.40 6.34 -12.42
N LEU A 92 4.22 5.05 -12.13
CA LEU A 92 5.29 4.16 -11.68
C LEU A 92 5.80 3.32 -12.85
N PRO A 93 7.11 3.02 -12.92
CA PRO A 93 7.65 2.12 -13.92
C PRO A 93 6.98 0.76 -13.81
N ILE A 94 6.40 0.29 -14.91
CA ILE A 94 5.87 -1.07 -15.00
C ILE A 94 7.05 -1.97 -15.42
N ALA A 95 7.59 -2.71 -14.47
CA ALA A 95 8.53 -3.78 -14.79
C ALA A 95 7.77 -5.02 -15.28
N ALA A 96 8.35 -5.75 -16.23
CA ALA A 96 7.85 -7.08 -16.56
C ALA A 96 7.86 -7.95 -15.29
N PRO A 97 6.79 -8.73 -15.02
CA PRO A 97 6.74 -9.61 -13.85
C PRO A 97 8.01 -10.46 -13.73
N LEU A 98 8.68 -10.33 -12.59
CA LEU A 98 9.83 -11.17 -12.28
C LEU A 98 9.36 -12.61 -12.07
N ARG A 99 10.12 -13.58 -12.58
CA ARG A 99 9.78 -15.00 -12.41
C ARG A 99 10.31 -15.55 -11.09
N LEU A 100 9.43 -15.73 -10.12
CA LEU A 100 9.76 -16.27 -8.80
C LEU A 100 9.12 -17.66 -8.61
N GLY A 101 9.77 -18.67 -9.19
CA GLY A 101 9.43 -20.08 -9.02
C GLY A 101 8.54 -20.68 -10.11
N PRO A 102 8.14 -21.97 -9.99
CA PRO A 102 7.35 -22.65 -11.00
C PRO A 102 5.98 -21.99 -11.15
N VAL A 103 5.63 -21.63 -12.38
CA VAL A 103 4.37 -20.93 -12.71
C VAL A 103 3.15 -21.82 -12.44
N GLU A 104 3.35 -23.14 -12.41
CA GLU A 104 2.28 -24.13 -12.35
C GLU A 104 1.48 -24.06 -11.03
N ALA A 105 0.16 -24.11 -11.19
CA ALA A 105 -0.77 -24.23 -10.08
C ALA A 105 -0.63 -25.64 -9.47
N PRO A 106 -0.60 -25.76 -8.13
CA PRO A 106 -0.66 -27.07 -7.48
C PRO A 106 -1.96 -27.81 -7.81
N ASP A 107 -1.96 -29.14 -7.70
CA ASP A 107 -3.16 -29.97 -7.88
C ASP A 107 -4.34 -29.43 -7.07
N GLY A 108 -5.50 -29.35 -7.74
CA GLY A 108 -6.73 -28.81 -7.17
C GLY A 108 -6.90 -27.29 -7.30
N PHE A 109 -5.94 -26.59 -7.94
CA PHE A 109 -6.06 -25.16 -8.24
C PHE A 109 -5.92 -24.89 -9.74
N HIS A 110 -6.67 -23.89 -10.21
CA HIS A 110 -6.64 -23.43 -11.58
C HIS A 110 -5.44 -22.51 -11.86
N GLU A 111 -5.14 -21.59 -10.94
CA GLU A 111 -4.07 -20.60 -11.13
C GLU A 111 -3.30 -20.35 -9.83
N ARG A 112 -1.98 -20.11 -9.95
CA ARG A 112 -1.13 -19.57 -8.88
C ARG A 112 -0.71 -18.15 -9.23
N ARG A 113 -0.98 -17.20 -8.34
CA ARG A 113 -0.53 -15.81 -8.44
C ARG A 113 0.35 -15.43 -7.28
N VAL A 114 1.42 -14.70 -7.55
CA VAL A 114 2.35 -14.23 -6.53
C VAL A 114 2.45 -12.71 -6.58
N TYR A 115 2.36 -12.08 -5.43
CA TYR A 115 2.44 -10.64 -5.25
C TYR A 115 3.49 -10.29 -4.21
N ARG A 116 4.10 -9.11 -4.34
CA ARG A 116 4.87 -8.47 -3.27
C ARG A 116 4.34 -7.08 -3.06
N VAL A 117 3.99 -6.76 -1.82
CA VAL A 117 3.84 -5.37 -1.39
C VAL A 117 5.13 -4.95 -0.72
N LEU A 118 5.79 -3.94 -1.26
CA LEU A 118 6.99 -3.34 -0.69
C LEU A 118 6.58 -2.24 0.29
N PHE A 119 7.24 -2.23 1.44
CA PHE A 119 7.05 -1.23 2.49
C PHE A 119 8.36 -0.56 2.85
N ALA A 120 8.26 0.73 3.13
CA ALA A 120 9.24 1.54 3.80
C ALA A 120 8.94 1.62 5.31
N LYS A 121 9.89 2.23 6.05
CA LYS A 121 9.98 2.23 7.52
C LYS A 121 10.28 0.87 8.10
N ASP A 122 10.75 0.91 9.35
CA ASP A 122 11.05 -0.30 10.08
C ASP A 122 9.86 -0.77 10.94
N LEU A 123 9.82 -2.08 11.20
CA LEU A 123 8.89 -2.75 12.08
C LEU A 123 9.72 -3.53 13.11
N ASP A 124 9.41 -3.33 14.38
CA ASP A 124 9.99 -4.12 15.48
C ASP A 124 9.24 -5.46 15.60
N ALA A 125 9.41 -6.30 14.59
CA ALA A 125 8.83 -7.64 14.54
C ALA A 125 9.83 -8.65 13.96
N ALA A 126 9.71 -9.91 14.38
CA ALA A 126 10.47 -10.99 13.77
C ALA A 126 9.96 -11.25 12.34
N PRO A 127 10.83 -11.17 11.31
CA PRO A 127 10.43 -11.51 9.94
C PRO A 127 10.25 -13.01 9.76
N GLY A 128 9.49 -13.40 8.76
CA GLY A 128 9.50 -14.77 8.21
C GLY A 128 8.39 -15.70 8.72
N THR A 129 7.49 -15.23 9.59
CA THR A 129 6.30 -16.02 9.95
C THR A 129 5.38 -16.15 8.73
N SER A 130 5.10 -17.39 8.34
CA SER A 130 4.18 -17.72 7.26
C SER A 130 2.78 -17.94 7.80
N HIS A 131 1.81 -17.33 7.12
CA HIS A 131 0.40 -17.43 7.43
C HIS A 131 -0.37 -17.98 6.23
N SER A 132 -1.54 -18.56 6.48
CA SER A 132 -2.42 -19.03 5.43
C SER A 132 -3.89 -18.91 5.83
N ARG A 133 -4.76 -18.69 4.86
CA ARG A 133 -6.20 -18.55 5.02
C ARG A 133 -6.92 -19.11 3.79
N ARG A 134 -7.98 -19.89 4.01
CA ARG A 134 -8.94 -20.28 2.97
C ARG A 134 -10.07 -19.26 2.85
N ILE A 135 -10.48 -18.97 1.62
CA ILE A 135 -11.61 -18.10 1.29
C ILE A 135 -12.42 -18.82 0.22
N GLY A 136 -13.55 -19.43 0.62
CA GLY A 136 -14.19 -20.44 -0.23
C GLY A 136 -13.21 -21.57 -0.54
N ASP A 137 -13.06 -21.89 -1.84
CA ASP A 137 -12.13 -22.91 -2.32
C ASP A 137 -10.72 -22.37 -2.62
N ASP A 138 -10.53 -21.04 -2.58
CA ASP A 138 -9.23 -20.42 -2.80
C ASP A 138 -8.35 -20.48 -1.55
N LEU A 139 -7.03 -20.51 -1.77
CA LEU A 139 -6.03 -20.49 -0.69
C LEU A 139 -5.10 -19.30 -0.82
N VAL A 140 -5.04 -18.48 0.23
CA VAL A 140 -4.09 -17.37 0.35
C VAL A 140 -3.01 -17.75 1.35
N ARG A 141 -1.74 -17.54 0.99
CA ARG A 141 -0.58 -17.67 1.86
C ARG A 141 0.21 -16.38 1.84
N TRP A 142 0.74 -15.95 2.98
CA TRP A 142 1.60 -14.77 3.00
C TRP A 142 2.70 -14.85 4.05
N THR A 143 3.78 -14.13 3.77
CA THR A 143 4.93 -13.98 4.66
C THR A 143 5.39 -12.53 4.62
N LEU A 144 5.58 -11.92 5.80
CA LEU A 144 6.21 -10.61 5.93
C LEU A 144 7.70 -10.82 6.26
N ARG A 145 8.60 -10.27 5.44
CA ARG A 145 10.05 -10.46 5.60
C ARG A 145 10.86 -9.24 5.19
N ARG A 146 12.14 -9.22 5.59
CA ARG A 146 13.11 -8.25 5.07
C ARG A 146 13.44 -8.52 3.60
N VAL A 147 13.61 -7.44 2.84
CA VAL A 147 14.06 -7.44 1.44
C VAL A 147 15.21 -6.44 1.31
N GLY A 148 16.35 -6.89 0.76
CA GLY A 148 17.51 -6.01 0.57
C GLY A 148 18.10 -5.41 1.86
N GLY A 149 17.85 -6.02 3.02
CA GLY A 149 18.38 -5.60 4.33
C GLY A 149 17.69 -4.40 4.99
N ILE A 150 17.03 -3.53 4.22
CA ILE A 150 16.47 -2.27 4.73
C ILE A 150 14.96 -2.09 4.50
N ALA A 151 14.36 -2.88 3.61
CA ALA A 151 12.94 -2.79 3.29
C ALA A 151 12.17 -4.00 3.83
N TRP A 152 10.85 -3.85 3.95
CA TRP A 152 9.94 -4.94 4.24
C TRP A 152 9.18 -5.35 2.97
N GLY A 153 9.00 -6.64 2.78
CA GLY A 153 8.20 -7.22 1.71
C GLY A 153 7.14 -8.15 2.29
N LEU A 154 5.89 -7.90 1.94
CA LEU A 154 4.79 -8.84 2.14
C LEU A 154 4.65 -9.66 0.86
N ASP A 155 5.13 -10.90 0.89
CA ASP A 155 4.97 -11.86 -0.19
C ASP A 155 3.63 -12.56 -0.02
N VAL A 156 2.75 -12.47 -1.02
CA VAL A 156 1.41 -13.09 -1.01
C VAL A 156 1.31 -14.07 -2.17
N THR A 157 0.98 -15.32 -1.88
CA THR A 157 0.61 -16.32 -2.88
C THR A 157 -0.89 -16.56 -2.80
N VAL A 158 -1.57 -16.42 -3.93
CA VAL A 158 -2.98 -16.77 -4.08
C VAL A 158 -3.07 -17.98 -5.00
N LEU A 159 -3.71 -19.04 -4.52
CA LEU A 159 -4.08 -20.18 -5.33
C LEU A 159 -5.59 -20.10 -5.58
N LEU A 160 -5.97 -19.87 -6.83
CA LEU A 160 -7.34 -19.73 -7.27
C LEU A 160 -7.88 -21.09 -7.71
N ALA A 161 -9.03 -21.49 -7.18
CA ALA A 161 -9.69 -22.73 -7.55
C ALA A 161 -10.39 -22.63 -8.92
N THR A 162 -10.70 -21.41 -9.37
CA THR A 162 -11.36 -21.11 -10.64
C THR A 162 -10.62 -20.00 -11.39
N ASP A 163 -11.20 -19.51 -12.49
CA ASP A 163 -10.73 -18.33 -13.22
C ASP A 163 -11.15 -17.00 -12.56
N ALA A 164 -12.06 -17.03 -11.58
CA ALA A 164 -12.45 -15.85 -10.81
C ALA A 164 -11.33 -15.40 -9.87
N ASP A 165 -11.06 -14.08 -9.84
CA ASP A 165 -9.97 -13.48 -9.07
C ASP A 165 -10.41 -12.31 -8.17
N ASP A 166 -11.72 -12.17 -7.95
CA ASP A 166 -12.33 -11.08 -7.19
C ASP A 166 -11.79 -10.97 -5.75
N ILE A 167 -11.26 -12.07 -5.20
CA ILE A 167 -10.68 -12.11 -3.84
C ILE A 167 -9.33 -11.39 -3.74
N VAL A 168 -8.59 -11.25 -4.84
CA VAL A 168 -7.17 -10.85 -4.81
C VAL A 168 -7.03 -9.40 -4.34
N GLY A 169 -7.80 -8.48 -4.93
CA GLY A 169 -7.75 -7.06 -4.58
C GLY A 169 -8.10 -6.79 -3.11
N PRO A 170 -9.25 -7.29 -2.59
CA PRO A 170 -9.63 -7.17 -1.19
C PRO A 170 -8.59 -7.73 -0.22
N VAL A 171 -8.03 -8.90 -0.50
CA VAL A 171 -6.99 -9.54 0.33
C VAL A 171 -5.72 -8.70 0.37
N LEU A 172 -5.24 -8.22 -0.78
CA LEU A 172 -4.05 -7.36 -0.84
C LEU A 172 -4.26 -6.07 -0.05
N ARG A 173 -5.45 -5.47 -0.14
CA ARG A 173 -5.81 -4.27 0.64
C ARG A 173 -5.81 -4.56 2.14
N GLU A 174 -6.50 -5.61 2.57
CA GLU A 174 -6.61 -6.00 3.99
C GLU A 174 -5.23 -6.24 4.62
N LEU A 175 -4.36 -6.99 3.95
CA LEU A 175 -3.02 -7.30 4.44
C LEU A 175 -2.12 -6.04 4.43
N THR A 176 -2.26 -5.18 3.41
CA THR A 176 -1.54 -3.90 3.35
C THR A 176 -1.96 -2.98 4.49
N ASP A 177 -3.25 -2.86 4.77
CA ASP A 177 -3.77 -2.06 5.87
C ASP A 177 -3.33 -2.61 7.23
N THR A 178 -3.21 -3.93 7.36
CA THR A 178 -2.66 -4.57 8.56
C THR A 178 -1.20 -4.16 8.78
N ALA A 179 -0.37 -4.18 7.75
CA ALA A 179 1.00 -3.70 7.82
C ALA A 179 1.07 -2.19 8.13
N ARG A 180 0.19 -1.38 7.52
CA ARG A 180 0.10 0.07 7.77
C ARG A 180 -0.22 0.39 9.24
N ARG A 181 -1.13 -0.37 9.87
CA ARG A 181 -1.43 -0.22 11.30
C ARG A 181 -0.23 -0.51 12.22
N GLN A 182 0.77 -1.23 11.73
CA GLN A 182 2.03 -1.47 12.43
C GLN A 182 3.10 -0.40 12.12
N GLY A 183 2.77 0.65 11.38
CA GLY A 183 3.66 1.77 11.06
C GLY A 183 4.40 1.65 9.74
N LEU A 184 4.22 0.54 8.99
CA LEU A 184 4.82 0.38 7.67
C LEU A 184 4.14 1.29 6.64
N VAL A 185 4.92 1.81 5.69
CA VAL A 185 4.43 2.71 4.64
C VAL A 185 4.53 1.99 3.28
N PRO A 186 3.42 1.63 2.62
CA PRO A 186 3.47 0.96 1.32
C PRO A 186 4.18 1.83 0.27
N VAL A 187 4.90 1.17 -0.63
CA VAL A 187 5.66 1.78 -1.72
C VAL A 187 5.11 1.35 -3.07
N THR A 188 4.92 0.04 -3.25
CA THR A 188 4.34 -0.54 -4.46
C THR A 188 3.84 -1.95 -4.17
N THR A 189 2.98 -2.44 -5.04
CA THR A 189 2.56 -3.82 -5.20
C THR A 189 2.98 -4.29 -6.59
N GLU A 190 3.71 -5.40 -6.64
CA GLU A 190 4.20 -6.04 -7.85
C GLU A 190 3.58 -7.42 -7.99
N ARG A 191 3.31 -7.86 -9.23
CA ARG A 191 2.91 -9.23 -9.56
C ARG A 191 4.10 -9.98 -10.15
N PHE A 192 4.27 -11.24 -9.76
CA PHE A 192 5.29 -12.16 -10.25
C PHE A 192 4.60 -13.27 -11.04
N THR A 193 5.26 -13.76 -12.09
CA THR A 193 4.79 -14.86 -12.95
C THR A 193 5.70 -16.06 -12.84
#